data_AF-A0A3M1U0E0-F1
#
_entry.id   AF-A0A3M1U0E0-F1
#
_cell.length_a   1.000
_cell.length_b   1.000
_cell.length_c   1.000
_cell.angle_alpha   90.00
_cell.angle_beta   90.00
_cell.angle_gamma   90.00
#
_symmetry.space_group_name_H-M   'P 1'
#
loop_
_entity.id
_entity.type
_entity.pdbx_description
1 polymer ?
#
loop_
_entity_poly.entity_id
_entity_poly.type
_entity_poly.pdbx_seq_one_letter_code
_entity_poly.pdbx_strand_id
1 'polypeptide(L)'
;MYRPSSQATQANLFYAPLKHMLDPEHLLMKLEGEINWASLERKFQWYPRSVAWPTPSLRSLLGLLMLNMLYKATRDELLRQWVENPYWQYFCGEQEFQWQPPMPSSDLLHFEQAIGEAGRELVAKSLKNARLALLASGTGGRQLQLA
;
A
#
# COMPACT_ATOMS: atom_id res chain seq x y z
N MET A 1 0.31 -35.87 -16.71
CA MET A 1 -0.71 -35.01 -17.34
C MET A 1 -0.22 -33.58 -17.30
N TYR A 2 0.07 -32.99 -18.46
CA TYR A 2 0.41 -31.57 -18.61
C TYR A 2 -0.89 -30.76 -18.56
N ARG A 3 -0.98 -29.73 -17.71
CA ARG A 3 -2.12 -28.81 -17.67
C ARG A 3 -1.63 -27.44 -18.13
N PRO A 4 -1.91 -27.00 -19.38
CA PRO A 4 -1.84 -25.58 -19.70
C PRO A 4 -3.01 -24.92 -18.93
N SER A 5 -2.99 -23.65 -18.56
CA SER A 5 -2.52 -22.50 -19.30
C SER A 5 -2.48 -21.32 -18.33
N SER A 6 -1.64 -20.34 -18.66
CA SER A 6 -1.66 -18.97 -18.14
C SER A 6 -3.08 -18.49 -17.83
N GLN A 7 -3.39 -18.32 -16.54
CA GLN A 7 -4.46 -17.42 -16.12
C GLN A 7 -4.00 -16.00 -16.47
N ALA A 8 -4.18 -15.62 -17.73
CA ALA A 8 -4.56 -14.24 -17.99
C ALA A 8 -5.86 -14.04 -17.22
N THR A 9 -5.75 -13.33 -16.09
CA THR A 9 -6.87 -12.94 -15.23
C THR A 9 -7.99 -12.47 -16.15
N GLN A 10 -9.10 -13.22 -16.21
CA GLN A 10 -10.32 -12.67 -16.74
C GLN A 10 -10.61 -11.48 -15.83
N ALA A 11 -10.26 -10.27 -16.28
CA ALA A 11 -10.65 -9.06 -15.60
C ALA A 11 -12.16 -9.20 -15.35
N ASN A 12 -12.57 -9.14 -14.09
CA ASN A 12 -13.97 -9.21 -13.72
C ASN A 12 -14.73 -8.26 -14.66
N LEU A 13 -15.55 -8.82 -15.57
CA LEU A 13 -16.24 -8.05 -16.62
C LEU A 13 -17.11 -6.91 -16.06
N PHE A 14 -17.38 -6.95 -14.75
CA PHE A 14 -18.24 -6.02 -14.02
C PHE A 14 -17.50 -5.08 -13.06
N TYR A 15 -16.21 -5.30 -12.78
CA TYR A 15 -15.44 -4.43 -11.90
C TYR A 15 -14.34 -3.72 -12.69
N ALA A 16 -14.47 -2.40 -12.79
CA ALA A 16 -13.38 -1.57 -13.32
C ALA A 16 -12.21 -1.63 -12.34
N PRO A 17 -10.96 -1.81 -12.82
CA PRO A 17 -9.78 -1.71 -11.97
C PRO A 17 -9.78 -0.38 -11.21
N LEU A 18 -9.43 -0.44 -9.92
CA LEU A 18 -9.44 0.72 -9.02
C LEU A 18 -8.65 1.89 -9.63
N LYS A 19 -7.51 1.59 -10.28
CA LYS A 19 -6.67 2.55 -11.01
C LYS A 19 -7.45 3.43 -12.01
N HIS A 20 -8.46 2.88 -12.68
CA HIS A 20 -9.23 3.61 -13.71
C HIS A 20 -10.26 4.56 -13.12
N MET A 21 -10.57 4.43 -11.82
CA MET A 21 -11.55 5.27 -11.12
C MET A 21 -10.90 6.43 -10.36
N LEU A 22 -9.57 6.42 -10.23
CA LEU A 22 -8.80 7.38 -9.42
C LEU A 22 -8.20 8.50 -10.29
N ASP A 23 -8.09 9.69 -9.72
CA ASP A 23 -7.39 10.80 -10.35
C ASP A 23 -5.87 10.53 -10.36
N PRO A 24 -5.23 10.36 -11.54
CA PRO A 24 -3.79 10.14 -11.63
C PRO A 24 -2.97 11.30 -11.08
N GLU A 25 -3.52 12.51 -11.00
CA GLU A 25 -2.83 13.67 -10.46
C GLU A 25 -2.80 13.70 -8.92
N HIS A 26 -3.55 12.82 -8.27
CA HIS A 26 -3.59 12.72 -6.81
C HIS A 26 -2.22 12.33 -6.23
N LEU A 27 -1.81 12.99 -5.14
CA LEU A 27 -0.49 12.78 -4.51
C LEU A 27 -0.17 11.31 -4.22
N LEU A 28 -1.11 10.53 -3.68
CA LEU A 28 -0.89 9.11 -3.39
C LEU A 28 -0.68 8.27 -4.65
N MET A 29 -1.28 8.63 -5.79
CA MET A 29 -1.07 7.94 -7.07
C MET A 29 0.35 8.17 -7.57
N LYS A 30 0.81 9.43 -7.50
CA LYS A 30 2.19 9.78 -7.86
C LYS A 30 3.20 9.12 -6.92
N LEU A 31 2.94 9.13 -5.61
CA LEU A 31 3.80 8.47 -4.63
C LEU A 31 3.89 6.97 -4.86
N GLU A 32 2.77 6.31 -5.16
CA GLU A 32 2.74 4.89 -5.47
C GLU A 32 3.68 4.53 -6.63
N GLY A 33 3.70 5.38 -7.67
CA GLY A 33 4.56 5.19 -8.85
C GLY A 33 6.06 5.40 -8.59
N GLU A 34 6.43 6.26 -7.63
CA GLU A 34 7.83 6.53 -7.29
C GLU A 34 8.45 5.49 -6.34
N ILE A 35 7.61 4.76 -5.60
CA ILE A 35 8.09 3.74 -4.65
C ILE A 35 8.54 2.50 -5.44
N ASN A 36 9.80 2.10 -5.24
CA ASN A 36 10.28 0.81 -5.72
C ASN A 36 9.76 -0.34 -4.85
N TRP A 37 8.49 -0.70 -5.04
CA TRP A 37 7.78 -1.74 -4.28
C TRP A 37 8.52 -3.08 -4.32
N ALA A 38 9.01 -3.51 -5.48
CA ALA A 38 9.70 -4.79 -5.64
C ALA A 38 10.99 -4.86 -4.77
N SER A 39 11.75 -3.77 -4.69
CA SER A 39 12.94 -3.68 -3.84
C SER A 39 12.57 -3.67 -2.36
N LEU A 40 11.50 -2.96 -2.01
CA LEU A 40 11.04 -2.87 -0.63
C LEU A 40 10.52 -4.21 -0.12
N GLU A 41 9.59 -4.84 -0.86
CA GLU A 41 9.04 -6.15 -0.52
C GLU A 41 10.14 -7.20 -0.38
N ARG A 42 11.17 -7.18 -1.24
CA ARG A 42 12.32 -8.09 -1.14
C ARG A 42 13.00 -8.03 0.23
N LYS A 43 13.08 -6.84 0.85
CA LYS A 43 13.68 -6.66 2.19
C LYS A 43 12.81 -7.23 3.31
N PHE A 44 11.51 -7.41 3.08
CA PHE A 44 10.54 -7.94 4.03
C PHE A 44 10.06 -9.35 3.68
N GLN A 45 10.70 -10.03 2.72
CA GLN A 45 10.35 -11.41 2.33
C GLN A 45 10.49 -12.42 3.47
N TRP A 46 11.28 -12.11 4.49
CA TRP A 46 11.43 -12.93 5.69
C TRP A 46 10.19 -12.90 6.58
N TYR A 47 9.32 -11.89 6.46
CA TYR A 47 8.10 -11.81 7.27
C TYR A 47 7.14 -12.94 6.83
N PRO A 48 6.72 -13.81 7.75
CA PRO A 48 5.94 -14.98 7.40
C PRO A 48 4.59 -14.54 6.82
N ARG A 49 4.26 -15.06 5.64
CA ARG A 49 2.88 -14.97 5.16
C ARG A 49 2.04 -15.89 6.05
N SER A 50 1.11 -15.31 6.79
CA SER A 50 0.13 -16.07 7.57
C SER A 50 -0.60 -17.08 6.67
N VAL A 51 -1.08 -18.17 7.25
CA VAL A 51 -1.91 -19.16 6.57
C VAL A 51 -3.40 -18.78 6.66
N ALA A 52 -3.74 -17.78 7.50
CA ALA A 52 -5.11 -17.30 7.65
C ALA A 52 -5.58 -16.54 6.41
N TRP A 53 -6.77 -16.86 5.93
CA TRP A 53 -7.28 -16.36 4.65
C TRP A 53 -8.32 -15.24 4.87
N PRO A 54 -8.31 -14.18 4.05
CA PRO A 54 -7.25 -13.76 3.13
C PRO A 54 -6.07 -13.12 3.89
N THR A 55 -4.84 -13.47 3.50
CA THR A 55 -3.66 -12.78 4.05
C THR A 55 -3.42 -11.47 3.32
N PRO A 56 -3.14 -10.38 4.05
CA PRO A 56 -2.73 -9.12 3.44
C PRO A 56 -1.40 -9.29 2.70
N SER A 57 -1.27 -8.63 1.56
CA SER A 57 0.00 -8.59 0.83
C SER A 57 1.07 -7.81 1.62
N LEU A 58 2.35 -8.07 1.34
CA LEU A 58 3.44 -7.24 1.91
C LEU A 58 3.25 -5.77 1.52
N ARG A 59 2.77 -5.51 0.29
CA ARG A 59 2.42 -4.15 -0.15
C ARG A 59 1.32 -3.53 0.71
N SER A 60 0.30 -4.28 1.08
CA SER A 60 -0.80 -3.79 1.93
C SER A 60 -0.27 -3.40 3.31
N LEU A 61 0.54 -4.27 3.93
CA LEU A 61 1.17 -4.03 5.23
C LEU A 61 2.11 -2.80 5.22
N LEU A 62 3.02 -2.76 4.25
CA LEU A 62 4.00 -1.67 4.11
C LEU A 62 3.31 -0.34 3.73
N GLY A 63 2.30 -0.40 2.88
CA GLY A 63 1.48 0.74 2.49
C GLY A 63 0.70 1.33 3.66
N LEU A 64 0.09 0.50 4.49
CA LEU A 64 -0.58 0.94 5.73
C LEU A 64 0.41 1.64 6.67
N LEU A 65 1.60 1.08 6.85
CA LEU A 65 2.63 1.70 7.68
C LEU A 65 3.08 3.06 7.11
N MET A 66 3.21 3.19 5.79
CA MET A 66 3.50 4.49 5.16
C MET A 66 2.35 5.49 5.33
N LEU A 67 1.10 5.06 5.17
CA LEU A 67 -0.08 5.90 5.39
C LEU A 67 -0.15 6.37 6.85
N ASN A 68 0.16 5.50 7.81
CA ASN A 68 0.30 5.87 9.21
C ASN A 68 1.34 7.00 9.40
N MET A 69 2.51 6.91 8.75
CA MET A 69 3.53 7.97 8.81
C MET A 69 3.09 9.28 8.14
N LEU A 70 2.30 9.20 7.06
CA LEU A 70 1.82 10.37 6.32
C LEU A 70 0.72 11.12 7.06
N TYR A 71 -0.25 10.39 7.61
CA TYR A 71 -1.47 10.95 8.18
C TYR A 71 -1.50 10.94 9.71
N LYS A 72 -0.50 10.33 10.36
CA LYS A 72 -0.37 10.24 11.83
C LYS A 72 -1.63 9.67 12.52
N ALA A 73 -2.37 8.81 11.82
CA ALA A 73 -3.59 8.19 12.32
C ALA A 73 -3.26 7.04 13.29
N THR A 74 -4.14 6.74 14.24
CA THR A 74 -4.05 5.48 14.99
C THR A 74 -4.32 4.29 14.07
N ARG A 75 -3.93 3.07 14.47
CA ARG A 75 -4.15 1.86 13.64
C ARG A 75 -5.63 1.61 13.34
N ASP A 76 -6.52 1.85 14.32
CA ASP A 76 -7.97 1.68 14.11
C ASP A 76 -8.54 2.74 13.16
N GLU A 77 -8.14 4.01 13.32
CA GLU A 77 -8.52 5.08 12.38
C GLU A 77 -7.97 4.81 10.99
N LEU A 78 -6.73 4.34 10.90
CA LEU A 78 -6.07 3.99 9.65
C LEU A 78 -6.87 2.93 8.89
N LEU A 79 -7.26 1.84 9.56
CA LEU A 79 -8.04 0.76 8.95
C LEU A 79 -9.46 1.22 8.57
N ARG A 80 -10.11 2.06 9.38
CA ARG A 80 -11.42 2.64 9.04
C ARG A 80 -11.34 3.53 7.80
N GLN A 81 -10.39 4.46 7.77
CA GLN A 81 -10.16 5.35 6.64
C GLN A 81 -9.76 4.58 5.38
N TRP A 82 -8.99 3.50 5.53
CA TRP A 82 -8.61 2.63 4.41
C TRP A 82 -9.83 1.99 3.74
N VAL A 83 -10.84 1.55 4.51
CA VAL A 83 -12.07 0.98 3.95
C VAL A 83 -12.86 2.02 3.17
N GLU A 84 -12.87 3.27 3.63
CA GLU A 84 -13.63 4.35 2.99
C GLU A 84 -12.89 5.01 1.82
N ASN A 85 -11.55 4.87 1.75
CA ASN A 85 -10.71 5.64 0.85
C ASN A 85 -10.07 4.77 -0.27
N PRO A 86 -10.56 4.87 -1.53
CA PRO A 86 -10.04 4.07 -2.63
C PRO A 86 -8.58 4.43 -3.00
N TYR A 87 -8.10 5.64 -2.71
CA TYR A 87 -6.69 5.98 -2.92
C TYR A 87 -5.78 5.23 -1.95
N TRP A 88 -6.22 5.00 -0.72
CA TRP A 88 -5.45 4.27 0.29
C TRP A 88 -5.37 2.78 -0.07
N GLN A 89 -6.47 2.20 -0.55
CA GLN A 89 -6.51 0.82 -1.03
C GLN A 89 -5.56 0.63 -2.23
N TYR A 90 -5.63 1.51 -3.22
CA TYR A 90 -4.74 1.45 -4.38
C TYR A 90 -3.26 1.63 -4.00
N PHE A 91 -2.96 2.59 -3.12
CA PHE A 91 -1.60 2.79 -2.61
C PHE A 91 -1.07 1.51 -1.92
N CYS A 92 -1.93 0.85 -1.14
CA CYS A 92 -1.66 -0.46 -0.52
C CYS A 92 -1.61 -1.64 -1.51
N GLY A 93 -1.93 -1.45 -2.79
CA GLY A 93 -1.79 -2.47 -3.83
C GLY A 93 -3.08 -3.18 -4.27
N GLU A 94 -4.22 -2.78 -3.71
CA GLU A 94 -5.51 -3.34 -4.13
C GLU A 94 -5.84 -2.95 -5.57
N GLN A 95 -6.27 -3.94 -6.35
CA GLN A 95 -6.68 -3.74 -7.75
C GLN A 95 -8.19 -3.51 -7.88
N GLU A 96 -8.95 -3.94 -6.88
CA GLU A 96 -10.40 -3.81 -6.78
C GLU A 96 -10.74 -3.22 -5.42
N PHE A 97 -11.87 -2.51 -5.34
CA PHE A 97 -12.30 -1.90 -4.09
C PHE A 97 -12.67 -2.96 -3.05
N GLN A 98 -12.13 -2.82 -1.85
CA GLN A 98 -12.35 -3.69 -0.71
C GLN A 98 -13.30 -3.03 0.30
N TRP A 99 -14.32 -3.77 0.71
CA TRP A 99 -15.35 -3.29 1.64
C TRP A 99 -15.04 -3.61 3.11
N GLN A 100 -13.97 -4.37 3.35
CA GLN A 100 -13.53 -4.80 4.67
C GLN A 100 -12.05 -4.51 4.84
N PRO A 101 -11.59 -4.21 6.06
CA PRO A 101 -10.18 -3.95 6.30
C PRO A 101 -9.33 -5.19 5.97
N PRO A 102 -8.07 -5.02 5.54
CA PRO A 102 -7.23 -6.14 5.12
C PRO A 102 -6.77 -7.02 6.30
N MET A 103 -6.86 -6.51 7.53
CA MET A 103 -6.58 -7.23 8.78
C MET A 103 -7.14 -6.48 10.00
N PRO A 104 -7.25 -7.16 11.16
CA PRO A 104 -7.50 -6.52 12.45
C PRO A 104 -6.34 -5.60 12.88
N SER A 105 -6.62 -4.58 13.72
CA SER A 105 -5.57 -3.70 14.24
C SER A 105 -4.50 -4.42 15.07
N SER A 106 -4.82 -5.55 15.70
CA SER A 106 -3.86 -6.37 16.45
C SER A 106 -2.77 -6.93 15.53
N ASP A 107 -3.15 -7.35 14.34
CA ASP A 107 -2.25 -8.01 13.39
C ASP A 107 -1.30 -6.98 12.77
N LEU A 108 -1.80 -5.77 12.52
CA LEU A 108 -0.97 -4.64 12.12
C LEU A 108 0.05 -4.26 13.20
N LEU A 109 -0.36 -4.27 14.49
CA LEU A 109 0.57 -4.06 15.60
C LEU A 109 1.63 -5.16 15.66
N HIS A 110 1.25 -6.43 15.50
CA HIS A 110 2.20 -7.55 15.47
C HIS A 110 3.18 -7.43 14.31
N PHE A 111 2.74 -6.99 13.13
CA PHE A 111 3.62 -6.69 12.01
C PHE A 111 4.63 -5.59 12.35
N GLU A 112 4.18 -4.46 12.90
CA GLU A 112 5.04 -3.35 13.31
C GLU A 112 6.09 -3.78 14.34
N GLN A 113 5.69 -4.61 15.30
CA GLN A 113 6.60 -5.18 16.31
C GLN A 113 7.62 -6.13 15.68
N ALA A 114 7.19 -6.98 14.74
CA ALA A 114 8.05 -7.95 14.10
C ALA A 114 9.15 -7.29 13.26
N ILE A 115 8.82 -6.23 12.52
CA ILE A 115 9.82 -5.51 11.70
C ILE A 115 10.77 -4.63 12.53
N GLY A 116 10.35 -4.24 13.74
CA GLY A 116 11.11 -3.40 14.65
C GLY A 116 11.49 -2.04 14.06
N GLU A 117 12.34 -1.30 14.77
CA GLU A 117 12.73 0.05 14.37
C GLU A 117 13.51 0.06 13.06
N ALA A 118 14.42 -0.90 12.85
CA ALA A 118 15.18 -1.02 11.60
C ALA A 118 14.26 -1.19 10.38
N GLY A 119 13.19 -1.99 10.50
CA GLY A 119 12.19 -2.12 9.44
C GLY A 119 11.42 -0.84 9.20
N ARG A 120 11.00 -0.15 10.28
CA ARG A 120 10.30 1.14 10.19
C ARG A 120 11.17 2.21 9.53
N GLU A 121 12.45 2.27 9.84
CA GLU A 121 13.41 3.17 9.19
C GLU A 121 13.56 2.89 7.69
N LEU A 122 13.60 1.61 7.28
CA LEU A 122 13.66 1.25 5.86
C LEU A 122 12.42 1.72 5.09
N VAL A 123 11.25 1.58 5.70
CA VAL A 123 9.97 2.04 5.14
C VAL A 123 9.96 3.57 5.06
N ALA A 124 10.33 4.25 6.14
CA ALA A 124 10.41 5.70 6.20
C ALA A 124 11.40 6.28 5.17
N LYS A 125 12.57 5.64 5.01
CA LYS A 125 13.56 6.02 4.00
C LYS A 125 13.01 5.88 2.58
N SER A 126 12.29 4.80 2.32
CA SER A 126 11.68 4.55 1.00
C SER A 126 10.61 5.61 0.69
N LEU A 127 9.75 5.92 1.66
CA LEU A 127 8.75 6.98 1.54
C LEU A 127 9.39 8.37 1.35
N LYS A 128 10.43 8.69 2.11
CA LYS A 128 11.18 9.96 1.97
C LYS A 128 11.79 10.10 0.58
N ASN A 129 12.41 9.04 0.08
CA ASN A 129 13.02 9.04 -1.25
C ASN A 129 11.97 9.27 -2.35
N ALA A 130 10.81 8.61 -2.25
CA ALA A 130 9.69 8.82 -3.19
C ALA A 130 9.18 10.27 -3.14
N ARG A 131 9.00 10.86 -1.95
CA ARG A 131 8.62 12.29 -1.81
C ARG A 131 9.64 13.23 -2.43
N LEU A 132 10.93 12.96 -2.26
CA LEU A 132 12.01 13.76 -2.86
C LEU A 132 12.01 13.66 -4.40
N ALA A 133 11.78 12.46 -4.95
CA ALA A 133 11.67 12.27 -6.40
C ALA A 133 10.49 13.08 -6.98
N LEU A 134 9.33 13.05 -6.32
CA LEU A 134 8.17 13.86 -6.73
C LEU A 134 8.46 15.37 -6.70
N LEU A 135 9.14 15.85 -5.66
CA LEU A 135 9.54 17.25 -5.57
C LEU A 135 10.49 17.66 -6.71
N ALA A 136 11.45 16.79 -7.05
CA ALA A 136 12.40 17.04 -8.13
C ALA A 136 11.74 17.04 -9.52
N SER A 137 10.69 16.24 -9.71
CA SER A 137 9.92 16.15 -10.97
C SER A 137 8.94 17.33 -11.21
N GLY A 138 8.85 18.29 -10.28
CA GLY A 138 8.04 19.51 -10.43
C GLY A 138 6.52 19.30 -10.37
N THR A 139 6.05 18.08 -10.10
CA THR A 139 4.63 17.68 -10.26
C THR A 139 3.78 17.82 -8.98
N GLY A 140 4.27 18.49 -7.93
CA GLY A 140 3.68 18.43 -6.58
C GLY A 140 3.57 19.75 -5.78
N GLY A 141 3.69 20.91 -6.44
CA GLY A 141 3.86 22.20 -5.75
C GLY A 141 2.71 22.70 -4.86
N ARG A 142 1.50 22.12 -4.90
CA ARG A 142 0.33 22.62 -4.13
C ARG A 142 -0.23 21.68 -3.07
N GLN A 143 0.04 20.37 -3.11
CA GLN A 143 -0.52 19.41 -2.13
C GLN A 143 0.44 19.04 -0.99
N LEU A 144 1.72 19.43 -1.06
CA LEU A 144 2.72 19.05 -0.06
C LEU A 144 2.73 19.93 1.21
N GLN A 145 1.82 20.90 1.32
CA GLN A 145 1.72 21.80 2.50
C GLN A 145 0.54 21.50 3.44
N LEU A 146 -0.35 20.56 3.10
CA LEU A 146 -1.60 20.33 3.85
C LEU A 146 -1.72 18.93 4.50
N ALA A 147 -0.61 18.23 4.68
CA ALA A 147 -0.55 16.99 5.47
C ALA A 147 0.52 17.09 6.57
#